data_AF-A0A946NA23-F1
#
_entry.id   AF-A0A946NA23-F1
#
_cell.length_a   1.000
_cell.length_b   1.000
_cell.length_c   1.000
_cell.angle_alpha   90.00
_cell.angle_beta   90.00
_cell.angle_gamma   90.00
#
_symmetry.space_group_name_H-M   'P 1'
#
loop_
_entity.id
_entity.type
_entity.pdbx_description
1 polymer ?
#
loop_
_entity_poly.entity_id
_entity_poly.type
_entity_poly.pdbx_seq_one_letter_code
_entity_poly.pdbx_strand_id
1 'polypeptide(L)'
;MKKLLLILLCFPMIGFGQQTYVPDDNFENYLETHTAWGMLVPMGDPNSMGDGTMNDYVTTTNINTITDLNIAGNGSYNISDLTG
;
A
#
# COMPACT_ATOMS: atom_id res chain seq x y z
N MET A 1 7.68 -23.17 -30.66
CA MET A 1 7.93 -21.73 -30.90
C MET A 1 6.75 -20.82 -30.52
N LYS A 2 5.49 -21.14 -30.88
CA LYS A 2 4.32 -20.31 -30.50
C LYS A 2 4.11 -20.13 -28.98
N LYS A 3 4.36 -21.18 -28.17
CA LYS A 3 4.25 -21.12 -26.69
C LYS A 3 5.34 -20.25 -26.02
N LEU A 4 6.54 -20.22 -26.60
CA LEU A 4 7.65 -19.38 -26.12
C LEU A 4 7.40 -17.90 -26.44
N LEU A 5 6.82 -17.63 -27.62
CA LEU A 5 6.40 -16.29 -28.01
C LEU A 5 5.32 -15.71 -27.08
N LEU A 6 4.36 -16.55 -26.64
CA LEU A 6 3.32 -16.18 -25.67
C LEU A 6 3.89 -15.83 -24.29
N ILE A 7 4.88 -16.60 -23.80
CA ILE A 7 5.52 -16.32 -22.50
C ILE A 7 6.33 -15.01 -22.55
N LEU A 8 7.05 -14.76 -23.65
CA LEU A 8 7.82 -13.53 -23.84
C LEU A 8 6.90 -12.29 -23.95
N LEU A 9 5.72 -12.43 -24.56
CA LEU A 9 4.72 -11.37 -24.68
C LEU A 9 4.05 -11.05 -23.33
N CYS A 10 3.87 -12.04 -22.47
CA CYS A 10 3.26 -11.86 -21.14
C CYS A 10 4.26 -11.43 -20.06
N PHE A 11 5.57 -11.59 -20.28
CA PHE A 11 6.64 -11.21 -19.34
C PHE A 11 6.56 -9.76 -18.81
N PRO A 12 6.25 -8.72 -19.62
CA PRO A 12 6.09 -7.35 -19.11
C PRO A 12 4.79 -7.11 -18.33
N MET A 13 3.82 -8.03 -18.38
CA MET A 13 2.53 -7.89 -17.66
C MET A 13 2.59 -8.41 -16.21
N ILE A 14 3.71 -8.98 -15.77
CA ILE A 14 3.85 -9.61 -14.44
C ILE A 14 4.43 -8.62 -13.39
N GLY A 15 4.76 -7.38 -13.78
CA GLY A 15 5.57 -6.48 -12.93
C GLY A 15 4.87 -5.30 -12.27
N PHE A 16 3.62 -4.98 -12.64
CA PHE A 16 2.93 -3.82 -12.07
C PHE A 16 1.98 -4.27 -10.96
N GLY A 17 2.35 -3.98 -9.72
CA GLY A 17 1.42 -4.07 -8.61
C GLY A 17 0.23 -3.14 -8.88
N GLN A 18 -0.99 -3.63 -8.68
CA GLN A 18 -2.16 -2.77 -8.72
C GLN A 18 -2.06 -1.74 -7.59
N GLN A 19 -2.28 -0.47 -7.88
CA GLN A 19 -2.34 0.58 -6.88
C GLN A 19 -3.78 0.87 -6.44
N THR A 20 -3.95 1.27 -5.19
CA THR A 20 -5.21 1.74 -4.61
C THR A 20 -5.03 3.22 -4.25
N TYR A 21 -5.96 4.06 -4.70
CA TYR A 21 -5.95 5.49 -4.42
C TYR A 21 -6.34 5.76 -2.97
N VAL A 22 -5.54 6.57 -2.28
CA VAL A 22 -5.68 6.97 -0.88
C VAL A 22 -5.55 8.49 -0.81
N PRO A 23 -6.67 9.25 -0.89
CA PRO A 23 -6.63 10.70 -1.04
C PRO A 23 -6.26 11.47 0.25
N ASP A 24 -6.30 10.84 1.41
CA ASP A 24 -5.99 11.48 2.69
C ASP A 24 -4.50 11.28 3.01
N ASP A 25 -3.74 12.38 3.03
CA ASP A 25 -2.30 12.38 3.29
C ASP A 25 -1.92 11.72 4.63
N ASN A 26 -2.73 11.89 5.67
CA ASN A 26 -2.42 11.31 6.98
C ASN A 26 -2.67 9.80 6.99
N PHE A 27 -3.71 9.35 6.29
CA PHE A 27 -4.00 7.93 6.13
C PHE A 27 -2.98 7.25 5.23
N GLU A 28 -2.59 7.86 4.10
CA GLU A 28 -1.49 7.36 3.27
C GLU A 28 -0.20 7.25 4.11
N ASN A 29 0.18 8.32 4.82
CA ASN A 29 1.37 8.30 5.68
C ASN A 29 1.30 7.20 6.75
N TYR A 30 0.12 6.92 7.32
CA TYR A 30 -0.05 5.79 8.24
C TYR A 30 0.28 4.45 7.56
N LEU A 31 -0.25 4.21 6.36
CA LEU A 31 0.01 3.00 5.58
C LEU A 31 1.50 2.89 5.19
N GLU A 32 2.15 4.01 4.89
CA GLU A 32 3.57 4.07 4.55
C GLU A 32 4.51 3.78 5.72
N THR A 33 4.06 4.00 6.95
CA THR A 33 4.91 3.97 8.17
C THR A 33 4.45 2.99 9.24
N HIS A 34 3.44 2.17 8.97
CA HIS A 34 2.96 1.14 9.90
C HIS A 34 2.79 -0.21 9.23
N THR A 35 3.03 -1.27 9.99
CA THR A 35 2.62 -2.63 9.63
C THR A 35 1.12 -2.82 9.85
N ALA A 36 0.55 -3.90 9.32
CA ALA A 36 -0.85 -4.29 9.57
C ALA A 36 -1.21 -4.49 11.07
N TRP A 37 -0.20 -4.67 11.93
CA TRP A 37 -0.37 -4.79 13.38
C TRP A 37 -0.28 -3.44 14.12
N GLY A 38 -0.18 -2.33 13.38
CA GLY A 38 -0.06 -0.98 13.93
C GLY A 38 1.32 -0.68 14.51
N MET A 39 2.36 -1.45 14.17
CA MET A 39 3.74 -1.17 14.59
C MET A 39 4.41 -0.18 13.65
N LEU A 40 5.07 0.84 14.20
CA LEU A 40 5.84 1.82 13.42
C LEU A 40 7.01 1.15 12.68
N VAL A 41 7.17 1.51 11.41
CA VAL A 41 8.29 1.15 10.54
C VAL A 41 8.73 2.40 9.73
N PRO A 42 9.99 2.46 9.26
CA PRO A 42 10.42 3.54 8.38
C PRO A 42 9.64 3.57 7.05
N MET A 43 9.54 4.74 6.43
CA MET A 43 9.01 4.87 5.07
C MET A 43 9.82 4.01 4.08
N GLY A 44 9.12 3.26 3.24
CA GLY A 44 9.72 2.31 2.30
C GLY A 44 10.17 0.97 2.92
N ASP A 45 9.85 0.72 4.19
CA ASP A 45 10.06 -0.61 4.80
C ASP A 45 9.17 -1.65 4.10
N PRO A 46 9.71 -2.84 3.73
CA PRO A 46 8.93 -3.87 3.04
C PRO A 46 7.81 -4.48 3.89
N ASN A 47 7.77 -4.22 5.20
CA ASN A 47 6.69 -4.64 6.09
C ASN A 47 5.62 -3.55 6.29
N SER A 48 5.77 -2.37 5.68
CA SER A 48 4.71 -1.36 5.67
C SER A 48 3.54 -1.81 4.77
N MET A 49 2.41 -1.13 4.90
CA MET A 49 1.23 -1.37 4.07
C MET A 49 1.27 -0.56 2.75
N GLY A 50 2.20 0.38 2.62
CA GLY A 50 2.29 1.37 1.56
C GLY A 50 3.05 0.93 0.31
N ASP A 51 3.40 1.90 -0.54
CA ASP A 51 4.29 1.73 -1.71
C ASP A 51 5.69 2.35 -1.53
N GLY A 52 5.94 2.98 -0.37
CA GLY A 52 7.18 3.63 0.02
C GLY A 52 7.23 5.13 -0.30
N THR A 53 6.14 5.73 -0.78
CA THR A 53 6.08 7.11 -1.26
C THR A 53 4.81 7.81 -0.80
N MET A 54 4.85 9.14 -0.62
CA MET A 54 3.64 9.96 -0.48
C MET A 54 3.19 10.43 -1.87
N ASN A 55 2.20 9.76 -2.46
CA ASN A 55 1.77 10.01 -3.84
C ASN A 55 0.25 9.81 -4.09
N ASP A 56 -0.54 9.72 -3.02
CA ASP A 56 -1.95 9.31 -2.98
C ASP A 56 -2.23 7.85 -3.39
N TYR A 57 -1.23 6.95 -3.38
CA TYR A 57 -1.41 5.55 -3.77
C TYR A 57 -0.62 4.59 -2.89
N VAL A 58 -1.23 3.44 -2.64
CA VAL A 58 -0.56 2.30 -1.97
C VAL A 58 -0.66 1.04 -2.82
N THR A 59 0.25 0.10 -2.59
CA THR A 59 0.21 -1.21 -3.27
C THR A 59 -0.99 -2.02 -2.76
N THR A 60 -1.94 -2.34 -3.64
CA THR A 60 -3.21 -3.00 -3.29
C THR A 60 -2.97 -4.34 -2.59
N THR A 61 -1.96 -5.11 -2.99
CA THR A 61 -1.66 -6.41 -2.38
C THR A 61 -1.16 -6.31 -0.94
N ASN A 62 -0.66 -5.14 -0.52
CA ASN A 62 -0.18 -4.92 0.84
C ASN A 62 -1.35 -4.69 1.82
N ILE A 63 -2.50 -4.23 1.31
CA ILE A 63 -3.70 -3.91 2.13
C ILE A 63 -4.89 -4.84 1.92
N ASN A 64 -4.99 -5.56 0.80
CA ASN A 64 -6.22 -6.27 0.41
C ASN A 64 -6.61 -7.49 1.28
N THR A 65 -5.74 -7.91 2.20
CA THR A 65 -6.03 -8.98 3.18
C THR A 65 -6.31 -8.45 4.57
N ILE A 66 -6.13 -7.15 4.80
CA ILE A 66 -6.40 -6.49 6.09
C ILE A 66 -7.90 -6.21 6.17
N THR A 67 -8.61 -7.01 6.96
CA THR A 67 -10.08 -6.86 7.14
C THR A 67 -10.45 -5.84 8.20
N ASP A 68 -9.57 -5.62 9.16
CA ASP A 68 -9.76 -4.73 10.29
C ASP A 68 -8.45 -4.00 10.56
N LEU A 69 -8.49 -2.67 10.49
CA LEU A 69 -7.33 -1.82 10.79
C LEU A 69 -7.70 -0.87 11.92
N ASN A 70 -7.05 -1.04 13.07
CA ASN A 70 -7.25 -0.15 14.21
C ASN A 70 -6.22 0.99 14.17
N ILE A 71 -6.65 2.14 13.66
CA ILE A 71 -5.86 3.37 13.59
C ILE A 71 -6.06 4.30 14.80
N ALA A 72 -6.74 3.86 15.86
CA ALA A 72 -7.06 4.69 17.02
C ALA A 72 -5.92 4.80 18.08
N GLY A 73 -4.70 4.35 17.76
CA GLY A 73 -3.61 4.18 18.73
C GLY A 73 -2.85 5.46 19.13
N ASN A 74 -2.72 5.67 20.45
CA ASN A 74 -1.76 6.50 21.23
C ASN A 74 -1.52 7.99 20.88
N GLY A 75 -2.15 8.52 19.85
CA GLY A 75 -2.16 9.94 19.53
C GLY A 75 -2.84 10.06 18.18
N SER A 76 -4.06 10.61 18.16
CA SER A 76 -4.84 10.76 16.93
C SER A 76 -3.92 11.13 15.77
N TYR A 77 -3.76 10.25 14.79
CA TYR A 77 -2.94 10.46 13.60
C TYR A 77 -3.47 11.61 12.71
N ASN A 78 -4.36 12.45 13.25
CA ASN A 78 -5.12 13.50 12.59
C ASN A 78 -5.87 13.02 11.34
N ILE A 79 -6.25 11.74 11.35
CA ILE A 79 -7.14 11.14 10.36
C ILE A 79 -8.57 11.42 10.83
N SER A 80 -9.10 12.56 10.43
CA SER A 80 -10.49 12.97 10.74
C SER A 80 -11.52 12.37 9.79
N ASP A 81 -11.08 12.09 8.56
CA ASP A 81 -11.81 11.49 7.47
C ASP A 81 -10.85 10.61 6.65
N LEU A 82 -11.36 10.03 5.56
CA LEU A 82 -10.57 9.24 4.60
C LEU A 82 -10.58 9.90 3.23
N THR A 83 -10.90 11.19 3.22
CA THR A 83 -11.02 12.05 2.06
C THR A 83 -10.10 13.21 2.34
N GLY A 84 -9.10 13.44 1.49
CA GLY A 84 -8.16 14.54 1.67
C GLY A 84 -8.83 15.90 1.85
#